data_AF-A0A519RTR4-F1
#
_entry.id   AF-A0A519RTR4-F1
#
_cell.length_a   1.000
_cell.length_b   1.000
_cell.length_c   1.000
_cell.angle_alpha   90.00
_cell.angle_beta   90.00
_cell.angle_gamma   90.00
#
_symmetry.space_group_name_H-M   'P 1'
#
loop_
_entity.id
_entity.type
_entity.pdbx_description
1 polymer ?
#
loop_
_entity_poly.entity_id
_entity_poly.type
_entity_poly.pdbx_seq_one_letter_code
_entity_poly.pdbx_strand_id
1 'polypeptide(L)' 'MNFNNFTIKAQEAIQQASEIAQGNQQQAIETAHLLKGLLTVDENV' A
#
# COMPACT_ATOMS: atom_id res chain seq x y z
N MET A 1 2.45 12.41 -5.21
CA MET A 1 0.98 12.43 -4.99
C MET A 1 0.69 13.10 -3.66
N ASN A 2 -0.49 13.69 -3.47
CA ASN A 2 -0.93 14.21 -2.17
C ASN A 2 -1.93 13.23 -1.54
N PHE A 3 -1.51 12.50 -0.50
CA PHE A 3 -2.30 11.46 0.16
C PHE A 3 -3.18 11.98 1.29
N ASN A 4 -3.06 13.27 1.65
CA ASN A 4 -3.82 13.88 2.76
C ASN A 4 -5.33 13.93 2.49
N ASN A 5 -5.75 13.71 1.24
CA ASN A 5 -7.16 13.65 0.84
C ASN A 5 -7.75 12.24 0.92
N PHE A 6 -6.98 11.23 1.34
CA PHE A 6 -7.46 9.87 1.51
C PHE A 6 -7.73 9.54 2.97
N THR A 7 -8.56 8.53 3.21
CA THR A 7 -8.78 7.99 4.56
C THR A 7 -7.48 7.43 5.13
N ILE A 8 -7.38 7.35 6.46
CA ILE A 8 -6.19 6.81 7.12
C ILE A 8 -5.89 5.38 6.66
N LYS A 9 -6.91 4.50 6.60
CA LYS A 9 -6.75 3.13 6.06
C LYS A 9 -6.21 3.10 4.62
N ALA A 10 -6.61 4.04 3.77
CA ALA A 10 -6.08 4.12 2.40
C ALA A 10 -4.62 4.58 2.38
N GLN A 11 -4.23 5.49 3.28
CA GLN A 11 -2.83 5.92 3.43
C GLN A 11 -1.96 4.74 3.93
N GLU A 12 -2.44 3.98 4.91
CA GLU A 12 -1.79 2.76 5.41
C GLU A 12 -1.63 1.71 4.30
N ALA A 13 -2.66 1.49 3.49
CA ALA A 13 -2.58 0.54 2.37
C ALA A 13 -1.54 0.93 1.32
N ILE A 14 -1.39 2.24 1.04
CA ILE A 14 -0.35 2.76 0.14
C ILE A 14 1.05 2.59 0.74
N GLN A 15 1.19 2.81 2.05
CA GLN A 15 2.45 2.55 2.77
C GLN A 15 2.81 1.06 2.68
N GLN A 16 1.87 0.16 2.95
CA GLN A 16 2.09 -1.28 2.86
C GLN A 16 2.44 -1.72 1.44
N ALA A 17 1.77 -1.16 0.42
CA ALA A 17 2.09 -1.42 -0.98
C ALA A 17 3.52 -0.99 -1.35
N SER A 18 4.01 0.11 -0.77
CA SER A 18 5.37 0.60 -0.97
C SER A 18 6.41 -0.37 -0.38
N GLU A 19 6.15 -0.89 0.81
CA GLU A 19 6.99 -1.90 1.47
C GLU A 19 7.03 -3.20 0.69
N ILE A 20 5.88 -3.65 0.17
CA ILE A 20 5.79 -4.86 -0.66
C ILE A 20 6.63 -4.70 -1.94
N ALA A 21 6.49 -3.57 -2.64
CA ALA A 21 7.28 -3.29 -3.84
C ALA A 21 8.79 -3.28 -3.54
N GLN A 22 9.18 -2.63 -2.44
CA GLN A 22 10.57 -2.59 -2.00
C GLN A 22 11.10 -3.98 -1.62
N GLY A 23 10.32 -4.79 -0.89
CA GLY A 23 10.67 -6.15 -0.51
C GLY A 23 10.87 -7.08 -1.72
N ASN A 24 10.17 -6.80 -2.82
CA ASN A 24 10.32 -7.50 -4.10
C ASN A 24 11.36 -6.88 -5.04
N GLN A 25 12.10 -5.85 -4.60
CA GLN A 25 13.08 -5.11 -5.41
C GLN A 25 12.49 -4.49 -6.69
N GLN A 26 11.20 -4.17 -6.67
CA GLN A 26 10.52 -3.52 -7.79
C GLN A 26 10.58 -2.00 -7.63
N GLN A 27 10.98 -1.30 -8.69
CA GLN A 27 11.18 0.15 -8.65
C GLN A 27 9.88 0.95 -8.58
N ALA A 28 8.76 0.32 -8.92
CA ALA A 28 7.45 0.97 -8.96
C ALA A 28 6.42 0.17 -8.17
N ILE A 29 5.49 0.89 -7.56
CA ILE A 29 4.27 0.31 -7.01
C ILE A 29 3.36 -0.03 -8.19
N GLU A 30 2.99 -1.30 -8.30
CA GLU A 30 2.02 -1.78 -9.28
C GLU A 30 0.68 -2.03 -8.60
N THR A 31 -0.37 -2.21 -9.40
CA THR A 31 -1.74 -2.47 -8.92
C THR A 31 -1.82 -3.70 -8.02
N ALA A 32 -1.00 -4.72 -8.27
CA ALA A 32 -0.91 -5.91 -7.42
C ALA A 32 -0.40 -5.59 -6.00
N HIS A 33 0.56 -4.66 -5.86
CA HIS A 33 1.08 -4.24 -4.55
C HIS A 33 0.04 -3.46 -3.77
N LEU A 34 -0.73 -2.59 -4.44
CA LEU A 34 -1.84 -1.87 -3.83
C LEU A 34 -2.94 -2.81 -3.35
N LEU A 35 -3.34 -3.78 -4.19
CA LEU A 35 -4.33 -4.78 -3.80
C LEU A 35 -3.86 -5.59 -2.59
N LYS A 36 -2.59 -6.03 -2.59
CA LYS A 36 -2.05 -6.78 -1.45
C LYS A 36 -1.93 -5.93 -0.20
N GLY A 37 -1.49 -4.67 -0.32
CA GLY A 37 -1.45 -3.73 0.80
C GLY A 37 -2.82 -3.47 1.41
N LEU A 38 -3.87 -3.33 0.58
CA LEU A 38 -5.25 -3.20 1.05
C LEU A 38 -5.71 -4.42 1.87
N LEU A 39 -5.47 -5.62 1.36
CA LEU A 39 -5.85 -6.86 2.06
C LEU A 39 -5.09 -7.02 3.38
N THR A 40 -3.79 -6.73 3.40
CA THR A 40 -2.95 -6.85 4.60
C THR A 40 -3.31 -5.83 5.67
N VAL A 41 -3.66 -4.59 5.31
CA VAL A 41 -4.10 -3.58 6.29
C VAL A 41 -5.44 -3.95 6.92
N ASP A 42 -6.34 -4.61 6.18
CA ASP A 42 -7.66 -4.98 6.71
C ASP A 42 -7.62 -6.23 7.61
N GLU A 43 -6.67 -7.14 7.39
CA GLU A 43 -6.45 -8.32 8.26
C GLU A 43 -5.85 -7.96 9.64
N ASN A 44 -5.32 -6.75 9.81
CA ASN A 44 -4.67 -6.29 11.04
C ASN A 44 -5.60 -5.47 11.98
N VAL A 45 -6.93 -5.56 11.80
CA VAL A 45 -7.94 -4.86 12.63
C VAL A 45 -8.83 -5.83 13.39
#